data_AF-J4H4S6-F1
#
_entry.id   AF-J4H4S6-F1
#
_cell.length_a   1.000
_cell.length_b   1.000
_cell.length_c   1.000
_cell.angle_alpha   90.00
_cell.angle_beta   90.00
_cell.angle_gamma   90.00
#
_symmetry.space_group_name_H-M   'P 1'
#
loop_
_entity.id
_entity.type
_entity.pdbx_description
1 polymer ?
#
loop_
_entity_poly.entity_id
_entity_poly.type
_entity_poly.pdbx_seq_one_letter_code
_entity_poly.pdbx_strand_id
1 'polypeptide(L)'
;MVAPNPIPAPPQIRTLTTPSPPNDPPTDTDVALAYLFEHDAMHHRRLDGGIYVSQDQLIDVIKYKNAVLVAAAAANPVALQVAPPWFANAMAASLEPIRNDIATLKADIATLKADIATLKADVAILKADVTTLKEDNGAIKDGIDSIEERQIKMHKTAVLLRNASLGLGTGTPFEEVPFEDGTYPWNTIYKRQTLPPLTNVNEVKELTGYKLRGYFVGYFPNVEVPRSRKNRRKAVLQAIGYIGN
;
A
#
# COMPACT_ATOMS: atom_id res chain seq x y z
N MET A 1 -39.69 -15.70 16.47
CA MET A 1 -41.11 -15.98 16.16
C MET A 1 -41.92 -15.03 17.02
N VAL A 2 -42.59 -14.04 16.42
CA VAL A 2 -43.48 -13.13 17.15
C VAL A 2 -44.66 -13.98 17.61
N ALA A 3 -44.96 -14.02 18.92
CA ALA A 3 -46.14 -14.72 19.42
C ALA A 3 -47.37 -14.18 18.68
N PRO A 4 -48.28 -15.04 18.16
CA PRO A 4 -49.49 -14.54 17.52
C PRO A 4 -50.20 -13.60 18.50
N ASN A 5 -50.59 -12.42 18.03
CA ASN A 5 -51.31 -11.46 18.86
C ASN A 5 -52.51 -12.18 19.50
N PRO A 6 -52.70 -12.11 20.83
CA PRO A 6 -53.80 -12.79 21.50
C PRO A 6 -55.11 -12.32 20.87
N ILE A 7 -56.00 -13.28 20.56
CA ILE A 7 -57.30 -12.95 19.97
C ILE A 7 -58.04 -12.04 20.96
N PRO A 8 -58.48 -10.84 20.53
CA PRO A 8 -59.17 -9.93 21.42
C PRO A 8 -60.46 -10.56 21.93
N ALA A 9 -60.86 -10.24 23.16
CA ALA A 9 -62.14 -10.69 23.68
C ALA A 9 -63.31 -10.20 22.80
N PRO A 10 -64.39 -10.98 22.65
CA PRO A 10 -65.57 -10.56 21.90
C PRO A 10 -66.08 -9.19 22.37
N PRO A 11 -66.22 -8.20 21.46
CA PRO A 11 -66.78 -6.90 21.80
C PRO A 11 -68.16 -7.04 22.45
N GLN A 12 -68.39 -6.35 23.56
CA GLN A 12 -69.67 -6.40 24.26
C GLN A 12 -70.58 -5.29 23.75
N ILE A 13 -71.67 -5.66 23.07
CA ILE A 13 -72.67 -4.72 22.55
C ILE A 13 -74.01 -5.11 23.16
N ARG A 14 -74.63 -4.19 23.91
CA ARG A 14 -75.81 -4.46 24.76
C ARG A 14 -76.99 -5.08 24.00
N THR A 15 -77.12 -4.78 22.71
CA THR A 15 -78.23 -5.21 21.84
C THR A 15 -77.93 -6.47 21.05
N LEU A 16 -76.70 -6.99 21.10
CA LEU A 16 -76.29 -8.19 20.37
C LEU A 16 -75.96 -9.31 21.34
N THR A 17 -76.20 -10.54 20.90
CA THR A 17 -75.72 -11.71 21.62
C THR A 17 -74.22 -11.82 21.39
N THR A 18 -73.43 -11.78 22.47
CA THR A 18 -71.98 -11.84 22.38
C THR A 18 -71.54 -13.29 22.19
N PRO A 19 -70.68 -13.59 21.20
CA PRO A 19 -70.21 -14.94 20.99
C PRO A 19 -69.34 -15.36 22.18
N SER A 20 -69.28 -16.67 22.43
CA SER A 20 -68.36 -17.20 23.43
C SER A 20 -66.91 -16.88 23.02
N PRO A 21 -65.99 -16.76 24.00
CA PRO A 21 -64.56 -16.63 23.69
C PRO A 21 -64.12 -17.75 22.74
N PRO A 22 -63.38 -17.43 21.66
CA PRO A 22 -62.97 -18.43 20.69
C PRO A 22 -62.02 -19.44 21.32
N ASN A 23 -62.04 -20.68 20.82
CA ASN A 23 -61.07 -21.68 21.25
C ASN A 23 -59.64 -21.28 20.87
N ASP A 24 -58.65 -21.86 21.55
CA ASP A 24 -57.23 -21.72 21.21
C ASP A 24 -56.66 -23.08 20.80
N PRO A 25 -56.45 -23.35 19.50
CA PRO A 25 -56.72 -22.46 18.36
C PRO A 25 -58.22 -22.37 17.99
N PRO A 26 -58.65 -21.33 17.25
CA PRO A 26 -60.04 -21.20 16.82
C PRO A 26 -60.46 -22.33 15.89
N THR A 27 -61.65 -22.85 16.14
CA THR A 27 -62.33 -23.85 15.32
C THR A 27 -63.12 -23.20 14.18
N ASP A 28 -63.56 -23.99 13.20
CA ASP A 28 -64.48 -23.53 12.15
C ASP A 28 -65.79 -22.95 12.73
N THR A 29 -66.22 -23.47 13.89
CA THR A 29 -67.37 -22.94 14.63
C THR A 29 -67.08 -21.54 15.20
N ASP A 30 -65.88 -21.28 15.71
CA ASP A 30 -65.49 -19.95 16.20
C ASP A 30 -65.47 -18.92 15.06
N VAL A 31 -65.00 -19.32 13.88
CA VAL A 31 -65.05 -18.50 12.66
C VAL A 31 -66.48 -18.19 12.24
N ALA A 32 -67.36 -19.19 12.23
CA ALA A 32 -68.76 -19.01 11.89
C ALA A 32 -69.49 -18.10 12.88
N LEU A 33 -69.23 -18.25 14.18
CA LEU A 33 -69.81 -17.38 15.21
C LEU A 33 -69.32 -15.94 15.09
N ALA A 34 -68.04 -15.72 14.78
CA ALA A 34 -67.52 -14.37 14.54
C ALA A 34 -68.13 -13.71 13.30
N TYR A 35 -68.41 -14.49 12.24
CA TYR A 35 -69.11 -14.00 11.04
C TYR A 35 -70.57 -13.63 11.34
N LEU A 36 -71.30 -14.50 12.04
CA LEU A 36 -72.69 -14.23 12.44
C LEU A 36 -72.79 -13.00 13.34
N PHE A 37 -71.85 -12.84 14.27
CA PHE A 37 -71.80 -11.67 15.14
C PHE A 37 -71.59 -10.36 14.36
N GLU A 38 -70.73 -10.36 13.36
CA GLU A 38 -70.55 -9.22 12.44
C GLU A 38 -71.80 -8.96 11.60
N HIS A 39 -72.41 -10.01 11.06
CA HIS A 39 -73.65 -9.90 10.30
C HIS A 39 -74.78 -9.25 11.13
N ASP A 40 -74.96 -9.70 12.37
CA ASP A 40 -76.00 -9.18 13.27
C ASP A 40 -75.73 -7.72 13.64
N ALA A 41 -74.46 -7.36 13.87
CA ALA A 41 -74.05 -5.98 14.12
C ALA A 41 -74.35 -5.06 12.92
N MET A 42 -74.05 -5.51 11.70
CA MET A 42 -74.38 -4.78 10.47
C MET A 42 -75.88 -4.66 10.25
N HIS A 43 -76.63 -5.73 10.50
CA HIS A 43 -78.08 -5.75 10.34
C HIS A 43 -78.77 -4.74 11.27
N HIS A 44 -78.40 -4.74 12.56
CA HIS A 44 -78.94 -3.77 13.52
C HIS A 44 -78.64 -2.34 13.08
N ARG A 45 -77.37 -2.05 12.75
CA ARG A 45 -76.95 -0.72 12.29
C ARG A 45 -77.69 -0.26 11.03
N ARG A 46 -77.97 -1.18 10.10
CA ARG A 46 -78.65 -0.86 8.84
C ARG A 46 -80.12 -0.50 9.05
N LEU A 47 -80.78 -1.13 10.03
CA LEU A 47 -82.19 -0.90 10.32
C LEU A 47 -82.42 0.40 11.10
N ASP A 48 -81.51 0.76 12.00
CA ASP A 48 -81.70 1.87 12.94
C ASP A 48 -80.80 3.09 12.67
N GLY A 49 -79.91 3.03 11.69
CA GLY A 49 -78.97 4.10 11.37
C GLY A 49 -77.78 4.24 12.33
N GLY A 50 -77.52 3.23 13.18
CA GLY A 50 -76.44 3.20 14.15
C GLY A 50 -76.80 3.66 15.55
N ILE A 51 -78.08 3.62 15.91
CA ILE A 51 -78.58 3.96 17.26
C ILE A 51 -78.14 2.91 18.28
N TYR A 52 -78.24 1.63 17.95
CA TYR A 52 -77.92 0.51 18.84
C TYR A 52 -76.49 -0.01 18.64
N VAL A 53 -75.92 0.15 17.44
CA VAL A 53 -74.55 -0.24 17.13
C VAL A 53 -73.83 0.95 16.50
N SER A 54 -72.93 1.58 17.27
CA SER A 54 -72.14 2.71 16.81
C SER A 54 -71.14 2.28 15.72
N GLN A 55 -70.56 3.27 15.02
CA GLN A 55 -69.57 2.98 13.98
C GLN A 55 -68.31 2.33 14.56
N ASP A 56 -67.86 2.81 15.71
CA ASP A 56 -66.69 2.26 16.40
C ASP A 56 -66.94 0.84 16.88
N GLN A 57 -68.13 0.58 17.43
CA GLN A 57 -68.54 -0.78 17.82
C GLN A 57 -68.56 -1.73 16.63
N LEU A 58 -69.06 -1.31 15.47
CA LEU A 58 -69.02 -2.14 14.26
C LEU A 58 -67.58 -2.38 13.79
N ILE A 59 -66.72 -1.37 13.83
CA ILE A 59 -65.30 -1.51 13.48
C ILE A 59 -64.61 -2.52 14.39
N ASP A 60 -64.90 -2.51 15.70
CA ASP A 60 -64.34 -3.46 16.65
C ASP A 60 -64.83 -4.89 16.42
N VAL A 61 -66.10 -5.06 16.02
CA VAL A 61 -66.64 -6.37 15.59
C VAL A 61 -65.94 -6.89 14.33
N ILE A 62 -65.72 -6.03 13.34
CA ILE A 62 -65.00 -6.39 12.10
C ILE A 62 -63.55 -6.80 12.42
N LYS A 63 -62.86 -6.02 13.28
CA LYS A 63 -61.50 -6.35 13.74
C LYS A 63 -61.46 -7.67 14.50
N TYR A 64 -62.43 -7.92 15.39
CA TYR A 64 -62.56 -9.18 16.11
C TYR A 64 -62.70 -10.37 15.15
N LYS A 65 -63.60 -10.30 14.17
CA LYS A 65 -63.76 -11.34 13.14
C LYS A 65 -62.46 -11.59 12.37
N ASN A 66 -61.78 -10.53 11.94
CA ASN A 66 -60.52 -10.67 11.22
C ASN A 66 -59.43 -11.32 12.08
N ALA A 67 -59.37 -11.02 13.38
CA ALA A 67 -58.44 -11.65 14.30
C ALA A 67 -58.73 -13.15 14.47
N VAL A 68 -60.00 -13.54 14.62
CA VAL A 68 -60.42 -14.95 14.68
C VAL A 68 -60.08 -15.69 13.38
N LEU A 69 -60.35 -15.09 12.22
CA LEU A 69 -60.03 -15.66 10.90
C LEU A 69 -58.52 -15.89 10.71
N VAL A 70 -57.70 -14.91 11.08
CA VAL A 70 -56.23 -15.01 10.98
C VAL A 70 -55.68 -16.09 11.91
N ALA A 71 -56.20 -16.16 13.14
CA ALA A 71 -55.78 -17.18 14.10
C ALA A 71 -56.24 -18.60 13.69
N ALA A 72 -57.45 -18.75 13.16
CA ALA A 72 -57.93 -20.02 12.59
C ALA A 72 -57.07 -20.48 11.41
N ALA A 73 -56.75 -19.57 10.48
CA ALA A 73 -55.93 -19.86 9.31
C ALA A 73 -54.48 -20.25 9.66
N ALA A 74 -53.94 -19.74 10.77
CA ALA A 74 -52.62 -20.14 11.28
C ALA A 74 -52.62 -21.57 11.88
N ALA A 75 -53.76 -22.01 12.41
CA ALA A 75 -53.89 -23.30 13.10
C ALA A 75 -54.28 -24.46 12.18
N ASN A 76 -55.06 -24.19 11.13
CA ASN A 76 -55.42 -25.18 10.12
C ASN A 76 -55.12 -24.59 8.72
N PRO A 77 -53.92 -24.84 8.16
CA PRO A 77 -53.49 -24.24 6.90
C PRO A 77 -54.18 -24.92 5.70
N VAL A 78 -55.50 -24.78 5.57
CA VAL A 78 -56.19 -25.06 4.30
C VAL A 78 -55.84 -23.93 3.34
N ALA A 79 -54.77 -24.14 2.56
CA ALA A 79 -54.48 -23.57 1.23
C ALA A 79 -54.80 -22.08 0.95
N LEU A 80 -54.75 -21.18 1.93
CA LEU A 80 -54.73 -19.72 1.69
C LEU A 80 -53.31 -19.16 1.45
N GLN A 81 -52.29 -20.03 1.39
CA GLN A 81 -50.88 -19.68 1.13
C GLN A 81 -50.34 -20.18 -0.22
N VAL A 82 -51.19 -20.48 -1.21
CA VAL A 82 -50.67 -20.73 -2.57
C VAL A 82 -50.53 -19.37 -3.24
N ALA A 83 -49.28 -18.91 -3.42
CA ALA A 83 -49.01 -17.71 -4.19
C ALA A 83 -49.75 -17.81 -5.54
N PRO A 84 -50.39 -16.72 -6.03
CA PRO A 84 -51.13 -16.78 -7.28
C PRO A 84 -50.29 -17.34 -8.43
N PRO A 85 -50.88 -18.06 -9.40
CA PRO A 85 -50.11 -18.66 -10.50
C PRO A 85 -49.20 -17.68 -11.27
N TRP A 86 -49.56 -16.38 -11.30
CA TRP A 86 -48.75 -15.34 -11.94
C TRP A 86 -47.52 -14.91 -11.12
N PHE A 87 -47.52 -15.13 -9.80
CA PHE A 87 -46.50 -14.64 -8.88
C PHE A 87 -45.12 -15.23 -9.17
N ALA A 88 -45.06 -16.53 -9.51
CA ALA A 88 -43.80 -17.18 -9.88
C ALA A 88 -43.15 -16.54 -11.11
N ASN A 89 -43.94 -16.24 -12.14
CA ASN A 89 -43.46 -15.58 -13.35
C ASN A 89 -43.03 -14.13 -13.08
N ALA A 90 -43.81 -13.39 -12.29
CA ALA A 90 -43.47 -12.02 -11.90
C ALA A 90 -42.17 -11.95 -11.09
N MET A 91 -41.98 -12.89 -10.15
CA MET A 91 -40.76 -13.01 -9.37
C MET A 91 -39.57 -13.44 -10.24
N ALA A 92 -39.76 -14.39 -11.15
CA ALA A 92 -38.72 -14.80 -12.10
C ALA A 92 -38.23 -13.62 -12.96
N ALA A 93 -39.17 -12.84 -13.53
CA ALA A 93 -38.87 -11.67 -14.34
C ALA A 93 -38.18 -10.56 -13.52
N SER A 94 -38.60 -10.35 -12.27
CA SER A 94 -37.99 -9.35 -11.39
C SER A 94 -36.58 -9.72 -10.94
N LEU A 95 -36.27 -11.02 -10.82
CA LEU A 95 -34.95 -11.52 -10.42
C LEU A 95 -34.00 -11.77 -11.60
N GLU A 96 -34.51 -11.85 -12.82
CA GLU A 96 -33.72 -12.03 -14.03
C GLU A 96 -32.60 -10.98 -14.21
N PRO A 97 -32.83 -9.67 -14.08
CA PRO A 97 -31.75 -8.69 -14.21
C PRO A 97 -30.66 -8.90 -13.15
N ILE A 98 -31.04 -9.22 -11.90
CA ILE A 98 -30.08 -9.50 -10.83
C ILE A 98 -29.24 -10.74 -11.14
N ARG A 99 -29.84 -11.80 -11.71
CA ARG A 99 -29.09 -13.00 -12.13
C ARG A 99 -28.09 -12.67 -13.23
N ASN A 100 -28.48 -11.84 -14.18
CA ASN A 100 -27.61 -11.40 -15.27
C ASN A 100 -26.45 -10.54 -14.74
N ASP A 101 -26.73 -9.58 -13.86
CA ASP A 101 -25.70 -8.76 -13.21
C ASP A 101 -24.71 -9.62 -12.41
N ILE A 102 -25.21 -10.62 -11.67
CA ILE A 102 -24.35 -11.57 -10.95
C ILE A 102 -23.48 -12.40 -11.91
N ALA A 103 -24.01 -12.78 -13.08
CA ALA A 103 -23.25 -13.51 -14.09
C ALA A 103 -22.14 -12.62 -14.69
N THR A 104 -22.45 -11.35 -15.01
CA THR A 104 -21.47 -10.37 -15.47
C THR A 104 -20.38 -10.12 -14.43
N LEU A 105 -20.75 -9.88 -13.16
CA LEU A 105 -19.81 -9.68 -12.07
C LEU A 105 -18.88 -10.89 -11.88
N LYS A 106 -19.37 -12.12 -12.06
CA LYS A 106 -18.53 -13.31 -12.00
C LYS A 106 -17.51 -13.34 -13.15
N ALA A 107 -17.90 -12.93 -14.35
CA ALA A 107 -17.00 -12.84 -15.49
C ALA A 107 -15.93 -11.76 -15.27
N ASP A 108 -16.34 -10.56 -14.82
CA ASP A 108 -15.42 -9.46 -14.51
C ASP A 108 -14.41 -9.86 -13.42
N ILE A 109 -14.86 -10.54 -12.35
CA ILE A 109 -13.98 -11.07 -11.30
C ILE A 109 -12.99 -12.10 -11.86
N ALA A 110 -13.40 -12.94 -12.82
CA ALA A 110 -12.50 -13.90 -13.46
C ALA A 110 -11.41 -13.19 -14.28
N THR A 111 -11.79 -12.16 -15.04
CA THR A 111 -10.84 -11.31 -15.78
C THR A 111 -9.87 -10.60 -14.84
N LEU A 112 -10.37 -9.96 -13.78
CA LEU A 112 -9.53 -9.28 -12.79
C LEU A 112 -8.52 -10.23 -12.12
N LYS A 113 -8.91 -11.49 -11.87
CA LYS A 113 -7.98 -12.50 -11.33
C LYS A 113 -6.87 -12.83 -12.32
N ALA A 114 -7.18 -12.91 -13.61
CA ALA A 114 -6.19 -13.15 -14.66
C ALA A 114 -5.22 -11.95 -14.77
N ASP A 115 -5.74 -10.73 -14.79
CA ASP A 115 -4.93 -9.51 -14.86
C ASP A 115 -4.01 -9.38 -13.64
N ILE A 116 -4.50 -9.69 -12.44
CA ILE A 116 -3.69 -9.72 -11.21
C ILE A 116 -2.59 -10.78 -11.29
N ALA A 117 -2.85 -11.93 -11.91
CA ALA A 117 -1.84 -12.97 -12.09
C ALA A 117 -0.72 -12.50 -13.05
N THR A 118 -1.07 -11.85 -14.15
CA THR A 118 -0.12 -11.23 -15.08
C THR A 118 0.71 -10.15 -14.39
N LEU A 119 0.07 -9.22 -13.68
CA LEU A 119 0.77 -8.16 -12.93
C LEU A 119 1.76 -8.72 -11.91
N LYS A 120 1.42 -9.83 -11.23
CA LYS A 120 2.35 -10.49 -10.31
C LYS A 120 3.57 -11.06 -11.02
N ALA A 121 3.40 -11.61 -12.22
CA ALA A 121 4.50 -12.12 -13.04
C ALA A 121 5.41 -10.97 -13.50
N ASP A 122 4.83 -9.89 -14.02
CA ASP A 122 5.56 -8.71 -14.46
C ASP A 122 6.36 -8.07 -13.31
N VAL A 123 5.77 -7.96 -12.12
CA VAL A 123 6.47 -7.46 -10.92
C VAL A 123 7.61 -8.40 -10.49
N ALA A 124 7.48 -9.72 -10.68
CA ALA A 124 8.56 -10.65 -10.39
C ALA A 124 9.74 -10.47 -11.36
N ILE A 125 9.47 -10.27 -12.65
CA ILE A 125 10.47 -9.97 -13.68
C ILE A 125 11.17 -8.66 -13.35
N LEU A 126 10.42 -7.58 -13.07
CA LEU A 126 10.99 -6.28 -12.71
C LEU A 126 11.92 -6.35 -11.49
N LYS A 127 11.60 -7.19 -10.50
CA LYS A 127 12.49 -7.40 -9.35
C LYS A 127 13.79 -8.09 -9.73
N ALA A 128 13.75 -9.05 -10.66
CA ALA A 128 14.95 -9.71 -11.17
C ALA A 128 15.82 -8.72 -11.95
N ASP A 129 15.23 -7.95 -12.86
CA ASP A 129 15.93 -6.93 -13.65
C ASP A 129 16.61 -5.88 -12.76
N VAL A 130 15.91 -5.40 -11.72
CA VAL A 130 16.49 -4.45 -10.75
C VAL A 130 17.65 -5.06 -9.95
N THR A 131 17.65 -6.37 -9.72
CA THR A 131 18.76 -7.06 -9.04
C THR A 131 19.98 -7.11 -9.95
N THR A 132 19.80 -7.51 -11.21
CA THR A 132 20.86 -7.49 -12.24
C THR A 132 21.45 -6.08 -12.41
N LEU A 133 20.60 -5.06 -12.51
CA LEU A 133 21.07 -3.66 -12.65
C LEU A 133 21.92 -3.19 -11.46
N LYS A 134 21.64 -3.67 -10.24
CA LYS A 134 22.46 -3.35 -9.07
C LYS A 134 23.83 -4.01 -9.14
N GLU A 135 23.89 -5.26 -9.59
CA GLU A 135 25.13 -6.00 -9.79
C GLU A 135 25.99 -5.34 -10.88
N ASP A 136 25.39 -5.03 -12.03
CA ASP A 136 26.07 -4.34 -13.13
C ASP A 136 26.61 -2.97 -12.69
N ASN A 137 25.81 -2.19 -11.95
CA ASN A 137 26.25 -0.89 -11.44
C ASN A 137 27.40 -1.03 -10.40
N GLY A 138 27.39 -2.10 -9.61
CA GLY A 138 28.51 -2.45 -8.72
C GLY A 138 29.79 -2.74 -9.51
N ALA A 139 29.69 -3.59 -10.53
CA ALA A 139 30.82 -3.94 -11.40
C ALA A 139 31.37 -2.71 -12.17
N ILE A 140 30.49 -1.82 -12.62
CA ILE A 140 30.89 -0.55 -13.26
C ILE A 140 31.67 0.32 -12.26
N LYS A 141 31.19 0.44 -11.02
CA LYS A 141 31.89 1.21 -10.00
C LYS A 141 33.29 0.64 -9.72
N ASP A 142 33.41 -0.67 -9.55
CA ASP A 142 34.71 -1.32 -9.34
C ASP A 142 35.64 -1.12 -10.55
N GLY A 143 35.08 -1.17 -11.76
CA GLY A 143 35.79 -0.88 -13.00
C GLY A 143 36.32 0.55 -13.07
N ILE A 144 35.54 1.54 -12.64
CA ILE A 144 35.94 2.95 -12.56
C ILE A 144 37.06 3.13 -11.55
N ASP A 145 36.91 2.59 -10.34
CA ASP A 145 37.92 2.69 -9.28
C ASP A 145 39.27 2.10 -9.76
N SER A 146 39.24 0.95 -10.48
CA SER A 146 40.43 0.36 -11.11
C SER A 146 41.04 1.21 -12.23
N ILE A 147 40.22 1.89 -13.03
CA ILE A 147 40.69 2.81 -14.08
C ILE A 147 41.37 4.02 -13.45
N GLU A 148 40.78 4.63 -12.42
CA GLU A 148 41.36 5.77 -11.71
C GLU A 148 42.74 5.44 -11.15
N GLU A 149 42.90 4.29 -10.48
CA GLU A 149 44.19 3.83 -9.98
C GLU A 149 45.24 3.67 -11.10
N ARG A 150 44.84 3.10 -12.24
CA ARG A 150 45.73 2.94 -13.40
C ARG A 150 46.11 4.30 -14.01
N GLN A 151 45.18 5.25 -14.06
CA GLN A 151 45.44 6.61 -14.54
C GLN A 151 46.42 7.35 -13.63
N ILE A 152 46.28 7.24 -12.31
CA ILE A 152 47.23 7.83 -11.34
C ILE A 152 48.64 7.27 -11.57
N LYS A 153 48.78 5.95 -11.64
CA LYS A 153 50.08 5.28 -11.88
C LYS A 153 50.69 5.68 -13.22
N MET A 154 49.87 5.74 -14.28
CA MET A 154 50.30 6.14 -15.61
C MET A 154 50.78 7.60 -15.64
N HIS A 155 49.99 8.53 -15.10
CA HIS A 155 50.33 9.95 -15.03
C HIS A 155 51.62 10.16 -14.23
N LYS A 156 51.72 9.55 -13.05
CA LYS A 156 52.93 9.58 -12.22
C LYS A 156 54.16 9.09 -12.98
N THR A 157 54.06 7.95 -13.67
CA THR A 157 55.18 7.39 -14.44
C THR A 157 55.60 8.32 -15.59
N ALA A 158 54.64 8.90 -16.31
CA ALA A 158 54.91 9.83 -17.40
C ALA A 158 55.63 11.09 -16.90
N VAL A 159 55.15 11.69 -15.81
CA VAL A 159 55.77 12.90 -15.23
C VAL A 159 57.16 12.60 -14.67
N LEU A 160 57.36 11.44 -14.00
CA LEU A 160 58.68 11.03 -13.51
C LEU A 160 59.71 10.91 -14.65
N LEU A 161 59.34 10.26 -15.75
CA LEU A 161 60.21 10.13 -16.94
C LEU A 161 60.53 11.50 -17.54
N ARG A 162 59.54 12.38 -17.64
CA ARG A 162 59.74 13.75 -18.12
C ARG A 162 60.71 14.50 -17.21
N ASN A 163 60.44 14.59 -15.92
CA ASN A 163 61.28 15.32 -14.97
C ASN A 163 62.72 14.80 -14.93
N ALA A 164 62.90 13.47 -15.03
CA ALA A 164 64.22 12.84 -15.13
C ALA A 164 65.04 13.36 -16.33
N SER A 165 64.39 13.71 -17.43
CA SER A 165 65.03 14.25 -18.63
C SER A 165 65.45 15.72 -18.52
N LEU A 166 64.96 16.46 -17.51
CA LEU A 166 65.13 17.91 -17.38
C LEU A 166 66.33 18.34 -16.51
N GLY A 167 67.15 17.39 -16.06
CA GLY A 167 68.32 17.68 -15.25
C GLY A 167 67.96 18.38 -13.93
N LEU A 168 68.35 19.65 -13.76
CA LEU A 168 68.06 20.42 -12.54
C LEU A 168 66.66 21.08 -12.54
N GLY A 169 65.94 21.09 -13.65
CA GLY A 169 64.64 21.76 -13.79
C GLY A 169 64.72 23.29 -13.90
N THR A 170 65.93 23.86 -14.03
CA THR A 170 66.12 25.33 -14.06
C THR A 170 65.87 25.96 -15.44
N GLY A 171 66.03 25.19 -16.52
CA GLY A 171 65.74 25.64 -17.89
C GLY A 171 64.29 25.34 -18.32
N THR A 172 63.83 24.14 -18.00
CA THR A 172 62.43 23.73 -18.16
C THR A 172 61.93 23.20 -16.82
N PRO A 173 60.87 23.78 -16.25
CA PRO A 173 60.30 23.36 -14.98
C PRO A 173 59.89 21.88 -14.95
N PHE A 174 60.15 21.23 -13.82
CA PHE A 174 59.50 19.98 -13.46
C PHE A 174 57.99 20.14 -13.44
N GLU A 175 57.31 19.11 -13.94
CA GLU A 175 55.88 18.94 -13.80
C GLU A 175 55.56 18.31 -12.44
N GLU A 176 54.36 18.59 -11.95
CA GLU A 176 53.90 18.12 -10.66
C GLU A 176 53.68 16.60 -10.66
N VAL A 177 54.33 15.91 -9.72
CA VAL A 177 54.13 14.46 -9.54
C VAL A 177 53.02 14.26 -8.50
N PRO A 178 51.93 13.53 -8.81
CA PRO A 178 50.90 13.25 -7.83
C PRO A 178 51.44 12.38 -6.68
N PHE A 179 50.85 12.52 -5.50
CA PHE A 179 51.04 11.62 -4.37
C PHE A 179 50.50 10.21 -4.66
N GLU A 180 50.75 9.26 -3.76
CA GLU A 180 50.30 7.86 -3.95
C GLU A 180 48.78 7.70 -3.99
N ASP A 181 48.03 8.62 -3.39
CA ASP A 181 46.57 8.67 -3.41
C ASP A 181 46.00 9.40 -4.64
N GLY A 182 46.86 9.84 -5.57
CA GLY A 182 46.47 10.59 -6.76
C GLY A 182 46.26 12.09 -6.55
N THR A 183 46.38 12.60 -5.33
CA THR A 183 46.26 14.04 -5.07
C THR A 183 47.51 14.80 -5.51
N TYR A 184 47.33 16.06 -5.92
CA TYR A 184 48.40 16.93 -6.41
C TYR A 184 49.01 17.72 -5.24
N PRO A 185 50.32 17.59 -4.96
CA PRO A 185 50.97 18.19 -3.80
C PRO A 185 50.92 19.72 -3.67
N TRP A 186 50.99 20.45 -4.78
CA TRP A 186 51.14 21.90 -4.83
C TRP A 186 49.89 22.56 -4.28
N ASN A 187 50.10 23.56 -3.42
CA ASN A 187 49.04 24.27 -2.70
C ASN A 187 48.25 23.44 -1.68
N THR A 188 48.61 22.17 -1.45
CA THR A 188 48.03 21.39 -0.34
C THR A 188 48.51 21.91 1.01
N ILE A 189 47.65 21.79 2.03
CA ILE A 189 47.97 22.25 3.39
C ILE A 189 48.43 21.07 4.24
N TYR A 190 49.66 21.12 4.71
CA TYR A 190 50.20 20.18 5.69
C TYR A 190 50.60 20.92 6.97
N LYS A 191 49.96 20.57 8.10
CA LYS A 191 50.23 21.16 9.43
C LYS A 191 50.29 22.70 9.39
N ARG A 192 49.24 23.32 8.83
CA ARG A 192 49.10 24.78 8.66
C ARG A 192 50.14 25.44 7.75
N GLN A 193 50.88 24.65 6.95
CA GLN A 193 51.79 25.16 5.94
C GLN A 193 51.36 24.70 4.56
N THR A 194 51.26 25.63 3.62
CA THR A 194 51.02 25.33 2.20
C THR A 194 52.29 24.77 1.58
N LEU A 195 52.17 23.64 0.88
CA LEU A 195 53.26 23.04 0.13
C LEU A 195 53.53 23.89 -1.14
N PRO A 196 54.73 24.49 -1.28
CA PRO A 196 55.07 25.29 -2.45
C PRO A 196 55.34 24.39 -3.66
N PRO A 197 55.14 24.84 -4.90
CA PRO A 197 55.57 24.12 -6.09
C PRO A 197 57.04 23.67 -6.00
N LEU A 198 57.34 22.49 -6.58
CA LEU A 198 58.69 21.92 -6.68
C LEU A 198 59.05 21.74 -8.16
N THR A 199 59.30 22.86 -8.81
CA THR A 199 59.57 22.99 -10.24
C THR A 199 61.03 22.75 -10.59
N ASN A 200 61.94 22.70 -9.61
CA ASN A 200 63.36 22.45 -9.83
C ASN A 200 64.05 21.94 -8.55
N VAL A 201 65.29 21.46 -8.71
CA VAL A 201 66.08 20.88 -7.60
C VAL A 201 66.38 21.89 -6.49
N ASN A 202 66.52 23.18 -6.81
CA ASN A 202 66.86 24.21 -5.84
C ASN A 202 65.69 24.46 -4.86
N GLU A 203 64.46 24.47 -5.37
CA GLU A 203 63.26 24.59 -4.52
C GLU A 203 63.16 23.46 -3.49
N VAL A 204 63.51 22.22 -3.87
CA VAL A 204 63.55 21.09 -2.92
C VAL A 204 64.68 21.24 -1.89
N LYS A 205 65.81 21.85 -2.28
CA LYS A 205 66.92 22.14 -1.37
C LYS A 205 66.53 23.19 -0.32
N GLU A 206 65.73 24.17 -0.71
CA GLU A 206 65.21 25.24 0.14
C GLU A 206 64.05 24.81 1.04
N LEU A 207 63.41 23.66 0.79
CA LEU A 207 62.39 23.13 1.69
C LEU A 207 62.93 22.90 3.13
N THR A 208 62.16 23.39 4.10
CA THR A 208 62.45 23.26 5.53
C THR A 208 61.22 22.84 6.34
N GLY A 209 61.45 22.42 7.59
CA GLY A 209 60.40 22.22 8.59
C GLY A 209 59.28 21.27 8.17
N TYR A 210 58.03 21.75 8.30
CA TYR A 210 56.84 20.98 7.99
C TYR A 210 56.58 20.81 6.49
N LYS A 211 57.00 21.75 5.63
CA LYS A 211 56.86 21.60 4.17
C LYS A 211 57.62 20.38 3.64
N LEU A 212 58.90 20.22 4.03
CA LEU A 212 59.69 19.04 3.64
C LEU A 212 59.08 17.74 4.17
N ARG A 213 58.56 17.77 5.40
CA ARG A 213 57.89 16.61 5.99
C ARG A 213 56.56 16.30 5.29
N GLY A 214 55.79 17.31 4.88
CA GLY A 214 54.53 17.15 4.18
C GLY A 214 54.72 16.46 2.83
N TYR A 215 55.68 16.93 2.04
CA TYR A 215 56.06 16.25 0.80
C TYR A 215 56.49 14.79 1.02
N PHE A 216 57.33 14.54 2.03
CA PHE A 216 57.75 13.18 2.34
C PHE A 216 56.56 12.28 2.71
N VAL A 217 55.66 12.76 3.57
CA VAL A 217 54.49 11.98 4.02
C VAL A 217 53.53 11.72 2.86
N GLY A 218 53.31 12.68 1.95
CA GLY A 218 52.43 12.47 0.80
C GLY A 218 52.98 11.45 -0.21
N TYR A 219 54.30 11.49 -0.50
CA TYR A 219 54.92 10.51 -1.40
C TYR A 219 55.15 9.15 -0.74
N PHE A 220 55.26 9.08 0.58
CA PHE A 220 55.59 7.87 1.33
C PHE A 220 54.68 7.70 2.56
N PRO A 221 53.36 7.53 2.38
CA PRO A 221 52.38 7.57 3.48
C PRO A 221 52.57 6.47 4.53
N ASN A 222 53.12 5.32 4.13
CA ASN A 222 53.34 4.15 4.99
C ASN A 222 54.81 3.97 5.40
N VAL A 223 55.65 5.00 5.23
CA VAL A 223 57.08 4.94 5.57
C VAL A 223 57.36 5.84 6.77
N GLU A 224 58.09 5.32 7.75
CA GLU A 224 58.49 6.12 8.92
C GLU A 224 59.34 7.32 8.46
N VAL A 225 58.94 8.51 8.89
CA VAL A 225 59.59 9.77 8.49
C VAL A 225 61.03 9.82 9.03
N PRO A 226 62.07 9.82 8.17
CA PRO A 226 63.46 9.83 8.62
C PRO A 226 63.77 11.07 9.46
N ARG A 227 64.53 10.91 10.56
CA ARG A 227 64.97 12.04 11.39
C ARG A 227 65.86 13.02 10.60
N SER A 228 66.73 12.49 9.76
CA SER A 228 67.65 13.25 8.91
C SER A 228 66.91 14.07 7.84
N ARG A 229 67.11 15.40 7.85
CA ARG A 229 66.62 16.29 6.79
C ARG A 229 67.24 15.94 5.43
N LYS A 230 68.51 15.52 5.41
CA LYS A 230 69.22 15.09 4.19
C LYS A 230 68.53 13.89 3.55
N ASN A 231 68.13 12.90 4.36
CA ASN A 231 67.47 11.68 3.86
C ASN A 231 66.07 11.99 3.31
N ARG A 232 65.28 12.80 4.03
CA ARG A 232 63.97 13.25 3.54
C ARG A 232 64.07 13.99 2.22
N ARG A 233 65.04 14.91 2.10
CA ARG A 233 65.25 15.67 0.88
C ARG A 233 65.66 14.78 -0.29
N LYS A 234 66.58 13.84 -0.06
CA LYS A 234 66.97 12.85 -1.07
C LYS A 234 65.75 12.06 -1.55
N ALA A 235 64.91 11.58 -0.64
CA ALA A 235 63.70 10.85 -0.98
C ALA A 235 62.70 11.70 -1.77
N VAL A 236 62.49 12.97 -1.39
CA VAL A 236 61.59 13.89 -2.14
C VAL A 236 62.14 14.19 -3.54
N LEU A 237 63.45 14.42 -3.68
CA LEU A 237 64.09 14.59 -5.00
C LEU A 237 63.85 13.38 -5.91
N GLN A 238 64.04 12.17 -5.37
CA GLN A 238 63.76 10.94 -6.12
C GLN A 238 62.28 10.79 -6.46
N ALA A 239 61.39 11.14 -5.52
CA ALA A 239 59.94 11.07 -5.71
C ALA A 239 59.39 12.05 -6.77
N ILE A 240 60.10 13.14 -7.06
CA ILE A 240 59.73 14.07 -8.13
C ILE A 240 60.44 13.79 -9.46
N GLY A 241 61.23 12.71 -9.55
CA GLY A 241 61.88 12.25 -10.78
C GLY A 241 63.32 12.76 -10.98
N TYR A 242 63.96 13.37 -9.98
CA TYR A 242 65.37 13.77 -10.11
C TYR A 242 66.33 12.58 -9.89
N ILE A 243 67.22 12.34 -10.86
CA ILE A 243 68.16 11.18 -10.89
C ILE A 243 69.61 11.57 -10.50
N GLY A 244 69.93 12.85 -10.31
CA GLY A 244 71.30 13.27 -9.98
C GLY A 244 71.79 12.82 -8.60
N ASN A 245 73.10 12.57 -8.49
CA ASN A 245 73.79 12.13 -7.26
C ASN A 245 74.05 13.27 -6.26
#